data_AF-A0A536WMT7-F1
#
_entry.id   AF-A0A536WMT7-F1
#
_cell.length_a   1.000
_cell.length_b   1.000
_cell.length_c   1.000
_cell.angle_alpha   90.00
_cell.angle_beta   90.00
_cell.angle_gamma   90.00
#
_symmetry.space_group_name_H-M   'P 1'
#
loop_
_entity.id
_entity.type
_entity.pdbx_description
1 polymer ?
#
loop_
_entity_poly.entity_id
_entity_poly.type
_entity_poly.pdbx_seq_one_letter_code
_entity_poly.pdbx_strand_id
1 'polypeptide(L)'
;DTGSLRHVATGPLAESFPYISLDRSGRYLLGASYGGHLVSVNPVGADGRVGEPMQVIPTARNAHSIRTDNTNRFVFVPHLGTDQVFQFRFDQKSGRLAANTPPVLQLKQGTGPRHLILSSDNRFVYLLNELTGTVTTLALDGKTGLLSEASSASVLPPDSTLVPGMARGAVGTPGANQAPRNTDNDIWASDLHLTPNGQFLYAAERTSNSIGAFSVNDATGKLTYLGSTPTEKQPRGFQIDPAGRFMVVSGEKSETLSTYSIDPSSGALKPIGKYPTGKGSNWVEIVSFD
;
A
#
# COMPACT_ATOMS: atom_id res chain seq x y z
N ASP A 1 3.92 20.76 23.61
CA ASP A 1 4.03 19.40 23.02
C ASP A 1 2.71 18.66 23.05
N THR A 2 1.69 19.18 22.34
CA THR A 2 0.33 18.59 22.32
C THR A 2 0.12 17.59 21.18
N GLY A 3 1.12 17.37 20.32
CA GLY A 3 0.97 16.62 19.06
C GLY A 3 0.05 17.31 18.05
N SER A 4 -0.36 18.57 18.28
CA SER A 4 -1.26 19.30 17.39
C SER A 4 -0.57 19.65 16.08
N LEU A 5 -1.18 19.27 14.95
CA LEU A 5 -0.72 19.68 13.64
C LEU A 5 -1.09 21.14 13.39
N ARG A 6 -0.13 21.92 12.86
CA ARG A 6 -0.36 23.26 12.32
C ARG A 6 -0.26 23.20 10.81
N HIS A 7 -1.27 23.74 10.11
CA HIS A 7 -1.20 23.90 8.66
C HIS A 7 -0.03 24.83 8.31
N VAL A 8 0.91 24.35 7.50
CA VAL A 8 2.11 25.11 7.07
C VAL A 8 1.93 25.69 5.68
N ALA A 9 1.40 24.87 4.75
CA ALA A 9 1.16 25.25 3.37
C ALA A 9 0.20 24.27 2.69
N THR A 10 -0.32 24.70 1.54
CA THR A 10 -0.98 23.85 0.56
C THR A 10 -0.17 23.92 -0.73
N GLY A 11 0.05 22.77 -1.37
CA GLY A 11 0.74 22.68 -2.65
C GLY A 11 -0.18 22.14 -3.75
N PRO A 12 0.09 22.48 -5.01
CA PRO A 12 -0.61 21.96 -6.17
C PRO A 12 -0.31 20.47 -6.37
N LEU A 13 -1.32 19.71 -6.78
CA LEU A 13 -1.17 18.31 -7.21
C LEU A 13 -1.64 18.21 -8.66
N ALA A 14 -0.98 17.35 -9.45
CA ALA A 14 -1.36 17.17 -10.85
C ALA A 14 -2.74 16.51 -11.01
N GLU A 15 -3.17 15.73 -10.02
CA GLU A 15 -4.40 14.95 -10.01
C GLU A 15 -4.85 14.62 -8.58
N SER A 16 -6.03 14.01 -8.45
CA SER A 16 -6.41 13.33 -7.20
C SER A 16 -5.57 12.06 -6.99
N PHE A 17 -4.93 11.96 -5.83
CA PHE A 17 -4.04 10.83 -5.49
C PHE A 17 -4.61 10.00 -4.33
N PRO A 18 -5.02 8.74 -4.56
CA PRO A 18 -5.29 7.80 -3.46
C PRO A 18 -4.01 7.37 -2.72
N TYR A 19 -2.83 7.74 -3.21
CA TYR A 19 -1.55 7.41 -2.60
C TYR A 19 -0.50 8.47 -2.90
N ILE A 20 0.17 8.91 -1.84
CA ILE A 20 1.36 9.75 -1.92
C ILE A 20 2.46 9.16 -1.03
N SER A 21 3.71 9.38 -1.39
CA SER A 21 4.88 9.03 -0.57
C SER A 21 6.00 10.03 -0.80
N LEU A 22 6.79 10.31 0.22
CA LEU A 22 8.07 11.00 0.03
C LEU A 22 9.12 10.02 -0.51
N ASP A 23 10.08 10.55 -1.27
CA ASP A 23 11.34 9.86 -1.50
C ASP A 23 12.14 9.75 -0.19
N ARG A 24 13.18 8.91 -0.15
CA ARG A 24 13.94 8.69 1.10
C ARG A 24 14.67 9.94 1.62
N SER A 25 14.93 10.93 0.78
CA SER A 25 15.53 12.20 1.21
C SER A 25 14.50 13.26 1.64
N GLY A 26 13.20 13.01 1.45
CA GLY A 26 12.14 13.96 1.75
C GLY A 26 12.08 15.17 0.82
N ARG A 27 12.82 15.16 -0.29
CA ARG A 27 12.91 16.27 -1.26
C ARG A 27 11.91 16.18 -2.38
N TYR A 28 11.25 15.03 -2.54
CA TYR A 28 10.27 14.81 -3.59
C TYR A 28 9.05 14.09 -3.04
N LEU A 29 7.87 14.64 -3.37
CA LEU A 29 6.59 13.98 -3.17
C LEU A 29 6.23 13.22 -4.44
N LEU A 30 6.01 11.93 -4.31
CA LEU A 30 5.58 11.04 -5.37
C LEU A 30 4.08 10.78 -5.21
N GLY A 31 3.32 10.88 -6.30
CA GLY A 31 1.88 10.63 -6.31
C GLY A 31 1.47 9.62 -7.37
N ALA A 32 0.53 8.73 -7.04
CA ALA A 32 -0.14 7.83 -7.99
C ALA A 32 -1.61 8.18 -8.08
N SER A 33 -2.14 8.38 -9.29
CA SER A 33 -3.55 8.69 -9.53
C SER A 33 -4.30 7.52 -10.14
N TYR A 34 -5.28 7.01 -9.39
CA TYR A 34 -6.11 5.92 -9.85
C TYR A 34 -7.06 6.35 -10.98
N GLY A 35 -7.72 7.50 -10.82
CA GLY A 35 -8.64 8.05 -11.82
C GLY A 35 -7.94 8.68 -13.02
N GLY A 36 -6.83 9.37 -12.78
CA GLY A 36 -6.03 10.03 -13.83
C GLY A 36 -5.08 9.09 -14.59
N HIS A 37 -4.92 7.84 -14.13
CA HIS A 37 -4.06 6.83 -14.77
C HIS A 37 -2.61 7.32 -14.95
N LEU A 38 -2.07 8.02 -13.95
CA LEU A 38 -0.77 8.68 -14.04
C LEU A 38 -0.01 8.63 -12.73
N VAL A 39 1.28 8.94 -12.82
CA VAL A 39 2.11 9.27 -11.65
C VAL A 39 2.67 10.67 -11.78
N SER A 40 3.02 11.28 -10.65
CA SER A 40 3.63 12.60 -10.63
C SER A 40 4.74 12.71 -9.61
N VAL A 41 5.64 13.68 -9.84
CA VAL A 41 6.66 14.10 -8.90
C VAL A 41 6.52 15.60 -8.66
N ASN A 42 6.47 15.99 -7.40
CA ASN A 42 6.56 17.37 -6.96
C ASN A 42 7.84 17.56 -6.13
N PRO A 43 8.54 18.70 -6.25
CA PRO A 43 9.61 19.04 -5.33
C PRO A 43 9.03 19.40 -3.95
N VAL A 44 9.78 19.09 -2.91
CA VAL A 44 9.52 19.51 -1.54
C VAL A 44 10.68 20.42 -1.10
N GLY A 45 10.35 21.66 -0.77
CA GLY A 45 11.32 22.65 -0.29
C GLY A 45 11.87 22.26 1.09
N ALA A 46 13.02 22.87 1.44
CA ALA A 46 13.61 22.70 2.78
C ALA A 46 12.70 23.20 3.93
N ASP A 47 11.68 23.99 3.60
CA ASP A 47 10.62 24.46 4.49
C ASP A 47 9.41 23.50 4.57
N GLY A 48 9.50 22.33 3.93
CA GLY A 48 8.46 21.32 3.87
C GLY A 48 7.33 21.62 2.88
N ARG A 49 7.44 22.70 2.08
CA ARG A 49 6.38 23.08 1.13
C ARG A 49 6.48 22.30 -0.18
N VAL A 50 5.35 21.76 -0.63
CA VAL A 50 5.23 21.08 -1.92
C VAL A 50 5.08 22.11 -3.03
N GLY A 51 5.98 22.08 -4.02
CA GLY A 51 5.93 22.94 -5.20
C GLY A 51 5.10 22.37 -6.36
N GLU A 52 5.09 23.06 -7.49
CA GLU A 52 4.43 22.61 -8.73
C GLU A 52 4.91 21.23 -9.20
N PRO A 53 4.04 20.39 -9.79
CA PRO A 53 4.46 19.12 -10.37
C PRO A 53 5.57 19.33 -11.41
N MET A 54 6.74 18.73 -11.17
CA MET A 54 7.90 18.84 -12.07
C MET A 54 7.96 17.70 -13.11
N GLN A 55 7.17 16.64 -12.88
CA GLN A 55 6.99 15.56 -13.82
C GLN A 55 5.61 14.93 -13.64
N VAL A 56 4.91 14.70 -14.75
CA VAL A 56 3.64 13.97 -14.81
C VAL A 56 3.77 12.94 -15.92
N ILE A 57 3.55 11.68 -15.60
CA ILE A 57 3.75 10.56 -16.53
C ILE A 57 2.44 9.79 -16.63
N PRO A 58 1.77 9.80 -17.80
CA PRO A 58 0.68 8.88 -18.07
C PRO A 58 1.18 7.43 -17.96
N THR A 59 0.40 6.58 -17.31
CA THR A 59 0.72 5.17 -17.08
C THR A 59 -0.46 4.29 -17.47
N ALA A 60 -0.38 2.99 -17.16
CA ALA A 60 -1.52 2.12 -17.29
C ALA A 60 -2.67 2.52 -16.35
N ARG A 61 -3.80 1.84 -16.49
CA ARG A 61 -5.00 2.17 -15.71
C ARG A 61 -4.79 1.92 -14.23
N ASN A 62 -5.38 2.82 -13.44
CA ASN A 62 -5.58 2.62 -12.01
C ASN A 62 -4.27 2.42 -11.23
N ALA A 63 -3.28 3.30 -11.46
CA ALA A 63 -2.12 3.45 -10.58
C ALA A 63 -2.61 3.65 -9.14
N HIS A 64 -2.26 2.73 -8.24
CA HIS A 64 -2.90 2.65 -6.93
C HIS A 64 -1.97 2.99 -5.77
N SER A 65 -0.67 2.77 -5.92
CA SER A 65 0.34 3.25 -4.98
C SER A 65 1.65 3.57 -5.71
N ILE A 66 2.54 4.26 -5.01
CA ILE A 66 3.88 4.59 -5.49
C ILE A 66 4.83 4.58 -4.30
N ARG A 67 5.98 3.91 -4.41
CA ARG A 67 7.04 3.95 -3.40
C ARG A 67 8.42 3.77 -4.00
N THR A 68 9.40 4.41 -3.37
CA THR A 68 10.83 4.16 -3.61
C THR A 68 11.31 2.90 -2.89
N ASP A 69 12.30 2.23 -3.45
CA ASP A 69 13.09 1.24 -2.72
C ASP A 69 13.87 1.89 -1.55
N ASN A 70 14.47 1.07 -0.67
CA ASN A 70 15.20 1.58 0.49
C ASN A 70 16.51 2.29 0.09
N THR A 71 17.04 2.04 -1.12
CA THR A 71 18.22 2.76 -1.64
C THR A 71 17.87 4.05 -2.36
N ASN A 72 16.57 4.36 -2.52
CA ASN A 72 16.06 5.55 -3.21
C ASN A 72 16.51 5.63 -4.68
N ARG A 73 16.74 4.49 -5.34
CA ARG A 73 17.19 4.44 -6.75
C ARG A 73 16.12 3.91 -7.70
N PHE A 74 15.14 3.20 -7.16
CA PHE A 74 14.05 2.61 -7.94
C PHE A 74 12.71 2.98 -7.34
N VAL A 75 11.70 3.10 -8.20
CA VAL A 75 10.32 3.40 -7.81
C VAL A 75 9.38 2.39 -8.45
N PHE A 76 8.44 1.90 -7.65
CA PHE A 76 7.48 0.86 -8.03
C PHE A 76 6.06 1.38 -7.90
N VAL A 77 5.25 1.08 -8.93
CA VAL A 77 3.87 1.60 -9.04
C VAL A 77 2.95 0.46 -9.46
N PRO A 78 2.15 -0.10 -8.54
CA PRO A 78 1.12 -1.08 -8.86
C PRO A 78 -0.06 -0.45 -9.62
N HIS A 79 -0.53 -1.14 -10.65
CA HIS A 79 -1.67 -0.77 -11.48
C HIS A 79 -2.75 -1.85 -11.37
N LEU A 80 -3.81 -1.52 -10.62
CA LEU A 80 -4.91 -2.46 -10.37
C LEU A 80 -5.63 -2.85 -11.67
N GLY A 81 -5.78 -1.90 -12.60
CA GLY A 81 -6.64 -2.05 -13.77
C GLY A 81 -6.02 -2.84 -14.93
N THR A 82 -4.73 -3.17 -14.85
CA THR A 82 -3.98 -3.88 -15.89
C THR A 82 -3.09 -5.00 -15.35
N ASP A 83 -3.16 -5.29 -14.05
CA ASP A 83 -2.37 -6.34 -13.40
C ASP A 83 -0.84 -6.15 -13.57
N GLN A 84 -0.38 -4.92 -13.41
CA GLN A 84 1.01 -4.52 -13.69
C GLN A 84 1.68 -3.88 -12.47
N VAL A 85 3.00 -3.97 -12.42
CA VAL A 85 3.85 -3.11 -11.60
C VAL A 85 4.81 -2.38 -12.54
N PHE A 86 4.66 -1.06 -12.64
CA PHE A 86 5.63 -0.23 -13.35
C PHE A 86 6.88 -0.05 -12.49
N GLN A 87 8.04 -0.06 -13.14
CA GLN A 87 9.35 -0.03 -12.53
C GLN A 87 10.13 1.13 -13.13
N PHE A 88 10.54 2.07 -12.29
CA PHE A 88 11.27 3.26 -12.69
C PHE A 88 12.65 3.29 -12.04
N ARG A 89 13.61 3.86 -12.76
CA ARG A 89 14.84 4.41 -12.17
C ARG A 89 14.54 5.82 -11.67
N PHE A 90 15.00 6.14 -10.48
CA PHE A 90 14.80 7.44 -9.84
C PHE A 90 16.14 8.17 -9.69
N ASP A 91 16.24 9.35 -10.30
CA ASP A 91 17.38 10.24 -10.10
C ASP A 91 17.13 11.10 -8.87
N GLN A 92 17.79 10.75 -7.76
CA GLN A 92 17.68 11.48 -6.50
C GLN A 92 18.11 12.95 -6.61
N LYS A 93 18.98 13.32 -7.57
CA LYS A 93 19.41 14.71 -7.70
C LYS A 93 18.33 15.57 -8.34
N SER A 94 17.71 15.07 -9.41
CA SER A 94 16.72 15.82 -10.19
C SER A 94 15.26 15.50 -9.86
N GLY A 95 15.00 14.45 -9.08
CA GLY A 95 13.65 13.93 -8.81
C GLY A 95 13.01 13.21 -10.00
N ARG A 96 13.72 13.03 -11.11
CA ARG A 96 13.12 12.49 -12.33
C ARG A 96 13.00 10.97 -12.29
N LEU A 97 11.84 10.49 -12.71
CA LEU A 97 11.57 9.10 -13.02
C LEU A 97 11.90 8.84 -14.49
N ALA A 98 12.65 7.78 -14.75
CA ALA A 98 12.87 7.20 -16.06
C ALA A 98 12.44 5.74 -16.06
N ALA A 99 11.86 5.26 -17.16
CA ALA A 99 11.50 3.85 -17.29
C ALA A 99 12.71 2.94 -17.00
N ASN A 100 12.49 1.86 -16.27
CA ASN A 100 13.45 0.76 -16.18
C ASN A 100 13.36 -0.12 -17.44
N THR A 101 14.21 -1.14 -17.56
CA THR A 101 14.19 -2.07 -18.70
C THR A 101 14.24 -3.52 -18.21
N PRO A 102 13.14 -4.29 -18.32
CA PRO A 102 11.82 -3.87 -18.81
C PRO A 102 11.13 -2.83 -17.90
N PRO A 103 10.22 -2.01 -18.43
CA PRO A 103 9.53 -0.97 -17.66
C PRO A 103 8.42 -1.50 -16.76
N VAL A 104 7.97 -2.74 -16.98
CA VAL A 104 6.79 -3.32 -16.36
C VAL A 104 7.06 -4.77 -15.99
N LEU A 105 6.65 -5.16 -14.78
CA LEU A 105 6.38 -6.55 -14.42
C LEU A 105 4.89 -6.80 -14.63
N GLN A 106 4.55 -7.75 -15.52
CA GLN A 106 3.18 -8.18 -15.75
C GLN A 106 2.86 -9.35 -14.80
N LEU A 107 1.77 -9.23 -14.05
CA LEU A 107 1.26 -10.28 -13.18
C LEU A 107 0.15 -11.06 -13.86
N LYS A 108 -0.26 -12.16 -13.22
CA LYS A 108 -1.45 -12.91 -13.61
C LYS A 108 -2.67 -11.98 -13.67
N GLN A 109 -3.44 -12.13 -14.74
CA GLN A 109 -4.65 -11.36 -14.98
C GLN A 109 -5.67 -11.54 -13.85
N GLY A 110 -6.31 -10.45 -13.43
CA GLY A 110 -7.35 -10.42 -12.40
C GLY A 110 -6.83 -10.37 -10.96
N THR A 111 -5.54 -10.11 -10.74
CA THR A 111 -4.97 -9.98 -9.39
C THR A 111 -5.28 -8.61 -8.77
N GLY A 112 -5.24 -7.55 -9.57
CA GLY A 112 -5.45 -6.17 -9.14
C GLY A 112 -4.41 -5.67 -8.13
N PRO A 113 -3.14 -5.50 -8.52
CA PRO A 113 -2.07 -4.94 -7.69
C PRO A 113 -2.43 -3.60 -7.08
N ARG A 114 -2.28 -3.45 -5.76
CA ARG A 114 -2.77 -2.27 -5.01
C ARG A 114 -1.67 -1.53 -4.27
N HIS A 115 -1.27 -2.03 -3.11
CA HIS A 115 -0.27 -1.45 -2.23
C HIS A 115 0.95 -2.36 -2.17
N LEU A 116 2.13 -1.78 -1.94
CA LEU A 116 3.36 -2.54 -1.72
C LEU A 116 4.15 -2.01 -0.54
N ILE A 117 4.98 -2.87 0.05
CA ILE A 117 5.96 -2.53 1.08
C ILE A 117 7.24 -3.34 0.84
N LEU A 118 8.39 -2.76 1.19
CA LEU A 118 9.69 -3.42 1.03
C LEU A 118 10.15 -4.06 2.35
N SER A 119 10.86 -5.18 2.26
CA SER A 119 11.64 -5.68 3.38
C SER A 119 12.72 -4.67 3.77
N SER A 120 13.13 -4.66 5.04
CA SER A 120 14.11 -3.69 5.58
C SER A 120 15.48 -3.79 4.89
N ASP A 121 15.87 -5.00 4.51
CA ASP A 121 17.10 -5.30 3.78
C ASP A 121 17.03 -5.05 2.26
N ASN A 122 15.91 -4.55 1.75
CA ASN A 122 15.67 -4.22 0.35
C ASN A 122 15.76 -5.41 -0.62
N ARG A 123 15.61 -6.66 -0.13
CA ARG A 123 15.63 -7.87 -0.98
C ARG A 123 14.27 -8.25 -1.53
N PHE A 124 13.20 -7.89 -0.84
CA PHE A 124 11.83 -8.28 -1.21
C PHE A 124 10.89 -7.10 -1.26
N VAL A 125 9.93 -7.17 -2.19
CA VAL A 125 8.75 -6.32 -2.24
C VAL A 125 7.54 -7.20 -2.02
N TYR A 126 6.75 -6.90 -0.98
CA TYR A 126 5.47 -7.52 -0.74
C TYR A 126 4.40 -6.69 -1.44
N LEU A 127 3.68 -7.29 -2.38
CA LEU A 127 2.65 -6.65 -3.18
C LEU A 127 1.29 -7.24 -2.82
N LEU A 128 0.38 -6.41 -2.32
CA LEU A 128 -1.00 -6.79 -2.09
C LEU A 128 -1.82 -6.70 -3.39
N ASN A 129 -2.56 -7.76 -3.67
CA ASN A 129 -3.49 -7.88 -4.79
C ASN A 129 -4.93 -7.74 -4.28
N GLU A 130 -5.61 -6.63 -4.62
CA GLU A 130 -6.93 -6.25 -4.11
C GLU A 130 -8.00 -7.31 -4.43
N LEU A 131 -7.97 -7.84 -5.65
CA LEU A 131 -9.06 -8.63 -6.21
C LEU A 131 -8.97 -10.11 -5.83
N THR A 132 -7.77 -10.60 -5.50
CA THR A 132 -7.56 -11.99 -5.09
C THR A 132 -7.30 -12.16 -3.61
N GLY A 133 -7.06 -11.07 -2.87
CA GLY A 133 -6.73 -11.15 -1.45
C GLY A 133 -5.45 -11.94 -1.23
N THR A 134 -4.45 -11.71 -2.08
CA THR A 134 -3.14 -12.36 -1.98
C THR A 134 -2.06 -11.31 -1.79
N VAL A 135 -0.99 -11.69 -1.10
CA VAL A 135 0.27 -10.95 -1.10
C VAL A 135 1.27 -11.74 -1.94
N THR A 136 1.72 -11.15 -3.03
CA THR A 136 2.83 -11.69 -3.85
C THR A 136 4.15 -11.18 -3.29
N THR A 137 5.04 -12.10 -2.93
CA THR A 137 6.44 -11.77 -2.64
C THR A 137 7.19 -11.66 -3.97
N LEU A 138 7.75 -10.49 -4.23
CA LEU A 138 8.61 -10.21 -5.36
C LEU A 138 10.06 -10.11 -4.88
N ALA A 139 10.98 -10.80 -5.54
CA ALA A 139 12.41 -10.58 -5.34
C ALA A 139 12.86 -9.30 -6.05
N LEU A 140 13.67 -8.49 -5.37
CA LEU A 140 14.25 -7.25 -5.92
C LEU A 140 15.73 -7.46 -6.25
N ASP A 141 16.07 -7.35 -7.53
CA ASP A 141 17.47 -7.26 -7.94
C ASP A 141 18.02 -5.87 -7.57
N GLY A 142 18.89 -5.80 -6.56
CA GLY A 142 19.44 -4.54 -6.06
C GLY A 142 20.36 -3.79 -7.03
N LYS A 143 20.77 -4.38 -8.16
CA LYS A 143 21.61 -3.72 -9.16
C LYS A 143 20.76 -3.07 -10.25
N THR A 144 19.80 -3.81 -10.76
CA THR A 144 18.96 -3.43 -11.91
C THR A 144 17.64 -2.81 -11.48
N GLY A 145 17.19 -3.06 -10.26
CA GLY A 145 15.89 -2.62 -9.76
C GLY A 145 14.72 -3.39 -10.36
N LEU A 146 14.97 -4.58 -10.92
CA LEU A 146 13.95 -5.42 -11.51
C LEU A 146 13.32 -6.34 -10.46
N LEU A 147 12.01 -6.47 -10.55
CA LEU A 147 11.18 -7.35 -9.74
C LEU A 147 10.90 -8.67 -10.47
N SER A 148 10.90 -9.77 -9.73
CA SER A 148 10.45 -11.08 -10.20
C SER A 148 9.58 -11.77 -9.15
N GLU A 149 8.55 -12.50 -9.59
CA GLU A 149 7.68 -13.24 -8.67
C GLU A 149 8.44 -14.40 -8.00
N ALA A 150 8.40 -14.46 -6.67
CA ALA A 150 9.05 -15.52 -5.88
C ALA A 150 8.02 -16.47 -5.25
N SER A 151 6.98 -15.93 -4.61
CA SER A 151 5.91 -16.72 -4.00
C SER A 151 4.65 -15.88 -3.80
N SER A 152 3.55 -16.50 -3.38
CA SER A 152 2.34 -15.79 -2.96
C SER A 152 1.65 -16.51 -1.80
N ALA A 153 0.90 -15.77 -1.00
CA ALA A 153 0.06 -16.29 0.07
C ALA A 153 -1.29 -15.55 0.13
N SER A 154 -2.35 -16.24 0.52
CA SER A 154 -3.69 -15.67 0.72
C SER A 154 -3.78 -14.95 2.07
N VAL A 155 -4.41 -13.77 2.09
CA VAL A 155 -4.77 -13.02 3.32
C VAL A 155 -6.01 -13.59 4.00
N LEU A 156 -6.71 -14.49 3.31
CA LEU A 156 -7.94 -15.13 3.76
C LEU A 156 -7.64 -16.53 4.34
N PRO A 157 -8.44 -16.97 5.32
CA PRO A 157 -8.31 -18.33 5.83
C PRO A 157 -8.67 -19.37 4.75
N PRO A 158 -8.13 -20.60 4.83
CA PRO A 158 -8.33 -21.63 3.80
C PRO A 158 -9.80 -22.00 3.54
N ASP A 159 -10.68 -21.78 4.50
CA ASP A 159 -12.12 -22.06 4.45
C ASP A 159 -12.96 -20.85 4.00
N SER A 160 -12.32 -19.74 3.62
CA SER A 160 -13.02 -18.57 3.09
C SER A 160 -13.84 -18.91 1.85
N THR A 161 -15.09 -18.44 1.84
CA THR A 161 -16.02 -18.58 0.70
C THR A 161 -16.03 -17.37 -0.22
N LEU A 162 -15.30 -16.29 0.12
CA LEU A 162 -15.21 -15.11 -0.73
C LEU A 162 -14.64 -15.46 -2.10
N VAL A 163 -15.16 -14.80 -3.13
CA VAL A 163 -14.75 -15.01 -4.52
C VAL A 163 -13.90 -13.85 -5.01
N PRO A 164 -12.99 -14.06 -5.99
CA PRO A 164 -12.22 -12.97 -6.54
C PRO A 164 -13.08 -11.77 -6.93
N GLY A 165 -12.68 -10.58 -6.49
CA GLY A 165 -13.34 -9.34 -6.84
C GLY A 165 -13.11 -8.95 -8.31
N MET A 166 -13.86 -7.98 -8.78
CA MET A 166 -13.75 -7.47 -10.15
C MET A 166 -13.07 -6.10 -10.18
N ALA A 167 -12.23 -5.88 -11.19
CA ALA A 167 -11.67 -4.56 -11.48
C ALA A 167 -12.80 -3.59 -11.86
N ARG A 168 -12.64 -2.31 -11.52
CA ARG A 168 -13.62 -1.28 -11.84
C ARG A 168 -13.47 -0.83 -13.30
N GLY A 169 -14.40 -1.26 -14.16
CA GLY A 169 -14.66 -0.68 -15.48
C GLY A 169 -13.77 -1.16 -16.63
N ALA A 170 -14.24 -0.94 -17.86
CA ALA A 170 -13.45 -1.09 -19.09
C ALA A 170 -12.46 0.07 -19.28
N VAL A 171 -11.48 -0.13 -20.16
CA VAL A 171 -10.46 0.86 -20.52
C VAL A 171 -11.14 2.14 -21.05
N GLY A 172 -10.92 3.29 -20.40
CA GLY A 172 -11.18 4.61 -21.01
C GLY A 172 -12.39 5.42 -20.52
N THR A 173 -13.18 4.99 -19.53
CA THR A 173 -14.27 5.82 -18.98
C THR A 173 -14.34 5.79 -17.45
N PRO A 174 -14.03 6.90 -16.77
CA PRO A 174 -14.37 7.07 -15.36
C PRO A 174 -15.88 7.00 -15.16
N GLY A 175 -16.35 6.10 -14.29
CA GLY A 175 -17.69 6.18 -13.70
C GLY A 175 -18.91 5.71 -14.52
N ALA A 176 -18.77 5.20 -15.74
CA ALA A 176 -19.94 4.74 -16.51
C ALA A 176 -20.19 3.22 -16.39
N ASN A 177 -21.38 2.86 -15.87
CA ASN A 177 -22.03 1.54 -15.93
C ASN A 177 -21.24 0.34 -15.40
N GLN A 178 -20.91 0.34 -14.11
CA GLN A 178 -20.40 -0.84 -13.42
C GLN A 178 -21.48 -1.42 -12.52
N ALA A 179 -21.65 -2.74 -12.54
CA ALA A 179 -22.34 -3.41 -11.45
C ALA A 179 -21.62 -3.06 -10.15
N PRO A 180 -22.36 -2.70 -9.09
CA PRO A 180 -21.74 -2.42 -7.80
C PRO A 180 -20.96 -3.65 -7.34
N ARG A 181 -19.77 -3.43 -6.77
CA ARG A 181 -18.99 -4.50 -6.13
C ARG A 181 -19.88 -5.20 -5.11
N ASN A 182 -19.90 -6.54 -5.11
CA ASN A 182 -20.65 -7.28 -4.11
C ASN A 182 -19.87 -7.23 -2.79
N THR A 183 -20.22 -6.27 -1.93
CA THR A 183 -19.54 -6.07 -0.64
C THR A 183 -19.82 -7.14 0.39
N ASP A 184 -20.58 -8.17 0.04
CA ASP A 184 -20.88 -9.32 0.90
C ASP A 184 -20.10 -10.58 0.50
N ASN A 185 -19.49 -10.61 -0.70
CA ASN A 185 -18.84 -11.83 -1.22
C ASN A 185 -17.57 -11.60 -2.05
N ASP A 186 -17.38 -10.42 -2.65
CA ASP A 186 -16.19 -10.16 -3.44
C ASP A 186 -15.00 -9.86 -2.53
N ILE A 187 -13.86 -10.49 -2.79
CA ILE A 187 -12.61 -10.16 -2.10
C ILE A 187 -12.24 -8.70 -2.39
N TRP A 188 -11.85 -8.00 -1.32
CA TRP A 188 -11.57 -6.57 -1.40
C TRP A 188 -10.42 -6.15 -0.47
N ALA A 189 -9.23 -6.73 -0.67
CA ALA A 189 -8.05 -6.41 0.14
C ALA A 189 -7.59 -4.95 -0.04
N SER A 190 -7.10 -4.30 1.01
CA SER A 190 -6.80 -2.86 1.03
C SER A 190 -5.34 -2.58 1.33
N ASP A 191 -4.94 -2.58 2.58
CA ASP A 191 -3.62 -2.11 3.00
C ASP A 191 -2.74 -3.25 3.48
N LEU A 192 -1.43 -3.04 3.52
CA LEU A 192 -0.48 -3.98 4.10
C LEU A 192 0.67 -3.25 4.80
N HIS A 193 1.13 -3.83 5.91
CA HIS A 193 2.28 -3.32 6.67
C HIS A 193 3.12 -4.46 7.21
N LEU A 194 4.44 -4.21 7.29
CA LEU A 194 5.45 -5.13 7.79
C LEU A 194 5.95 -4.60 9.13
N THR A 195 6.13 -5.48 10.12
CA THR A 195 6.74 -5.08 11.39
C THR A 195 8.18 -4.61 11.16
N PRO A 196 8.70 -3.64 11.95
CA PRO A 196 10.05 -3.12 11.77
C PRO A 196 11.17 -4.17 11.83
N ASN A 197 10.95 -5.25 12.60
CA ASN A 197 11.88 -6.39 12.68
C ASN A 197 11.77 -7.36 11.49
N GLY A 198 10.87 -7.13 10.54
CA GLY A 198 10.66 -7.93 9.34
C GLY A 198 9.98 -9.28 9.55
N GLN A 199 9.56 -9.62 10.77
CA GLN A 199 9.09 -10.97 11.11
C GLN A 199 7.61 -11.22 10.78
N PHE A 200 6.78 -10.18 10.79
CA PHE A 200 5.34 -10.30 10.57
C PHE A 200 4.84 -9.29 9.55
N LEU A 201 3.99 -9.77 8.65
CA LEU A 201 3.27 -8.94 7.69
C LEU A 201 1.77 -9.05 7.97
N TYR A 202 1.07 -7.93 7.87
CA TYR A 202 -0.37 -7.86 8.02
C TYR A 202 -1.00 -7.27 6.77
N ALA A 203 -2.21 -7.71 6.45
CA ALA A 203 -3.00 -7.18 5.35
C ALA A 203 -4.48 -7.05 5.73
N ALA A 204 -5.10 -5.94 5.34
CA ALA A 204 -6.51 -5.69 5.62
C ALA A 204 -7.41 -6.21 4.49
N GLU A 205 -8.57 -6.78 4.86
CA GLU A 205 -9.58 -7.26 3.92
C GLU A 205 -10.95 -6.66 4.25
N ARG A 206 -11.51 -5.93 3.29
CA ARG A 206 -12.65 -5.04 3.51
C ARG A 206 -13.98 -5.76 3.65
N THR A 207 -14.16 -6.87 2.93
CA THR A 207 -15.44 -7.59 2.88
C THR A 207 -15.66 -8.40 4.16
N SER A 208 -14.65 -9.14 4.60
CA SER A 208 -14.62 -9.91 5.85
C SER A 208 -14.38 -9.06 7.10
N ASN A 209 -14.05 -7.77 6.94
CA ASN A 209 -13.75 -6.85 8.04
C ASN A 209 -12.62 -7.38 8.95
N SER A 210 -11.52 -7.81 8.34
CA SER A 210 -10.44 -8.52 9.05
C SER A 210 -9.05 -7.99 8.72
N ILE A 211 -8.10 -8.25 9.64
CA ILE A 211 -6.66 -8.15 9.41
C ILE A 211 -6.10 -9.57 9.35
N GLY A 212 -5.62 -10.01 8.18
CA GLY A 212 -4.85 -11.24 8.02
C GLY A 212 -3.39 -11.04 8.46
N ALA A 213 -2.81 -12.04 9.11
CA ALA A 213 -1.44 -12.01 9.62
C ALA A 213 -0.60 -13.13 8.99
N PHE A 214 0.67 -12.83 8.73
CA PHE A 214 1.66 -13.75 8.18
C PHE A 214 2.95 -13.72 8.98
N SER A 215 3.62 -14.87 9.13
CA SER A 215 5.05 -14.91 9.43
C SER A 215 5.85 -14.81 8.14
N VAL A 216 7.02 -14.18 8.25
CA VAL A 216 7.94 -13.96 7.13
C VAL A 216 9.15 -14.87 7.30
N ASN A 217 9.44 -15.68 6.28
CA ASN A 217 10.72 -16.36 6.19
C ASN A 217 11.78 -15.37 5.71
N ASP A 218 12.69 -14.96 6.58
CA ASP A 218 13.71 -13.94 6.29
C ASP A 218 14.59 -14.29 5.08
N ALA A 219 14.99 -15.56 4.92
CA ALA A 219 15.88 -15.95 3.83
C ALA A 219 15.23 -15.81 2.45
N THR A 220 13.94 -16.17 2.34
CA THR A 220 13.22 -16.31 1.06
C THR A 220 12.14 -15.27 0.81
N GLY A 221 11.79 -14.48 1.83
CA GLY A 221 10.63 -13.59 1.81
C GLY A 221 9.29 -14.31 1.75
N LYS A 222 9.25 -15.65 1.88
CA LYS A 222 8.00 -16.42 1.80
C LYS A 222 7.11 -16.11 2.99
N LEU A 223 5.83 -15.86 2.72
CA LEU A 223 4.81 -15.62 3.73
C LEU A 223 4.10 -16.93 4.12
N THR A 224 3.87 -17.11 5.42
CA THR A 224 3.03 -18.19 5.95
C THR A 224 1.86 -17.58 6.71
N TYR A 225 0.63 -17.88 6.28
CA TYR A 225 -0.58 -17.37 6.94
C TYR A 225 -0.68 -17.92 8.37
N LEU A 226 -0.91 -17.03 9.34
CA LEU A 226 -1.02 -17.35 10.76
C LEU A 226 -2.47 -17.34 11.25
N GLY A 227 -3.34 -16.59 10.58
CA GLY A 227 -4.71 -16.36 11.00
C GLY A 227 -5.18 -14.95 10.67
N SER A 228 -6.41 -14.64 11.05
CA SER A 228 -7.00 -13.31 10.87
C SER A 228 -7.71 -12.84 12.15
N THR A 229 -7.73 -11.53 12.33
CA THR A 229 -8.36 -10.86 13.46
C THR A 229 -9.52 -9.99 12.96
N PRO A 230 -10.77 -10.20 13.43
CA PRO A 230 -11.88 -9.29 13.15
C PRO A 230 -11.58 -7.86 13.65
N THR A 231 -11.99 -6.86 12.88
CA THR A 231 -11.70 -5.45 13.16
C THR A 231 -12.85 -4.53 12.76
N GLU A 232 -12.58 -3.23 12.65
CA GLU A 232 -13.52 -2.21 12.18
C GLU A 232 -14.18 -2.59 10.86
N LYS A 233 -15.42 -2.13 10.65
CA LYS A 233 -16.14 -2.40 9.40
C LYS A 233 -15.46 -1.72 8.21
N GLN A 234 -15.17 -2.50 7.17
CA GLN A 234 -14.50 -2.11 5.93
C GLN A 234 -13.11 -1.48 6.19
N PRO A 235 -12.14 -2.24 6.75
CA PRO A 235 -10.82 -1.72 7.09
C PRO A 235 -10.05 -1.34 5.83
N ARG A 236 -9.79 -0.05 5.64
CA ARG A 236 -9.09 0.45 4.43
C ARG A 236 -7.67 0.91 4.68
N GLY A 237 -7.39 1.40 5.87
CA GLY A 237 -6.07 1.89 6.25
C GLY A 237 -5.77 1.54 7.69
N PHE A 238 -4.56 1.06 7.92
CA PHE A 238 -4.03 0.83 9.26
C PHE A 238 -2.55 1.19 9.28
N GLN A 239 -1.94 1.21 10.45
CA GLN A 239 -0.50 1.42 10.57
C GLN A 239 0.03 0.70 11.81
N ILE A 240 1.29 0.27 11.74
CA ILE A 240 2.05 -0.29 12.85
C ILE A 240 2.95 0.82 13.42
N ASP A 241 3.05 0.94 14.73
CA ASP A 241 3.93 1.94 15.32
C ASP A 241 5.41 1.64 15.01
N PRO A 242 6.31 2.64 15.01
CA PRO A 242 7.71 2.43 14.65
C PRO A 242 8.48 1.43 15.52
N ALA A 243 7.98 1.13 16.74
CA ALA A 243 8.57 0.10 17.60
C ALA A 243 7.98 -1.31 17.35
N GLY A 244 6.96 -1.46 16.50
CA GLY A 244 6.35 -2.75 16.18
C GLY A 244 5.51 -3.36 17.29
N ARG A 245 5.06 -2.56 18.25
CA ARG A 245 4.33 -2.98 19.46
C ARG A 245 2.82 -2.82 19.33
N PHE A 246 2.36 -1.88 18.51
CA PHE A 246 0.97 -1.47 18.41
C PHE A 246 0.53 -1.34 16.95
N MET A 247 -0.73 -1.64 16.71
CA MET A 247 -1.40 -1.43 15.44
C MET A 247 -2.65 -0.57 15.66
N VAL A 248 -2.87 0.38 14.76
CA VAL A 248 -4.09 1.21 14.73
C VAL A 248 -4.81 0.99 13.40
N VAL A 249 -6.08 0.61 13.45
CA VAL A 249 -6.90 0.24 12.28
C VAL A 249 -8.08 1.18 12.15
N SER A 250 -8.30 1.71 10.95
CA SER A 250 -9.48 2.50 10.58
C SER A 250 -10.39 1.74 9.61
N GLY A 251 -11.71 1.87 9.78
CA GLY A 251 -12.71 1.31 8.88
C GLY A 251 -13.56 2.38 8.22
N GLU A 252 -13.70 2.33 6.88
CA GLU A 252 -14.45 3.33 6.11
C GLU A 252 -15.92 3.42 6.53
N LYS A 253 -16.49 2.30 6.97
CA LYS A 253 -17.89 2.20 7.43
C LYS A 253 -17.99 2.15 8.95
N SER A 254 -16.93 2.50 9.66
CA SER A 254 -16.91 2.60 11.11
C SER A 254 -16.87 4.05 11.58
N GLU A 255 -17.44 4.31 12.75
CA GLU A 255 -17.34 5.60 13.46
C GLU A 255 -16.24 5.56 14.53
N THR A 256 -15.43 4.50 14.53
CA THR A 256 -14.35 4.26 15.48
C THR A 256 -13.10 3.72 14.80
N LEU A 257 -11.95 3.92 15.44
CA LEU A 257 -10.71 3.19 15.16
C LEU A 257 -10.48 2.15 16.26
N SER A 258 -9.87 1.02 15.89
CA SER A 258 -9.44 -0.03 16.82
C SER A 258 -7.93 -0.01 16.99
N THR A 259 -7.47 -0.31 18.20
CA THR A 259 -6.05 -0.40 18.55
C THR A 259 -5.73 -1.77 19.13
N TYR A 260 -4.57 -2.29 18.76
CA TYR A 260 -4.11 -3.62 19.14
C TYR A 260 -2.66 -3.55 19.64
N SER A 261 -2.31 -4.38 20.62
CA SER A 261 -0.91 -4.75 20.87
C SER A 261 -0.53 -5.94 20.00
N ILE A 262 0.70 -5.95 19.51
CA ILE A 262 1.28 -7.04 18.70
C ILE A 262 2.14 -7.92 19.63
N ASP A 263 1.82 -9.21 19.69
CA ASP A 263 2.69 -10.16 20.39
C ASP A 263 4.01 -10.33 19.61
N PRO A 264 5.17 -10.05 20.22
CA PRO A 264 6.44 -10.00 19.50
C PRO A 264 6.95 -11.38 19.06
N SER A 265 6.42 -12.47 19.63
CA SER A 265 6.87 -13.83 19.32
C SER A 265 6.01 -14.52 18.26
N SER A 266 4.71 -14.20 18.23
CA SER A 266 3.72 -14.87 17.40
C SER A 266 3.07 -13.96 16.35
N GLY A 267 3.20 -12.64 16.49
CA GLY A 267 2.50 -11.66 15.66
C GLY A 267 0.99 -11.59 15.94
N ALA A 268 0.49 -12.25 16.98
CA ALA A 268 -0.93 -12.20 17.33
C ALA A 268 -1.36 -10.79 17.74
N LEU A 269 -2.55 -10.36 17.28
CA LEU A 269 -3.14 -9.07 17.64
C LEU A 269 -4.05 -9.24 18.86
N LYS A 270 -3.78 -8.47 19.92
CA LYS A 270 -4.66 -8.38 21.09
C LYS A 270 -5.32 -7.00 21.14
N PRO A 271 -6.67 -6.90 21.14
CA PRO A 271 -7.35 -5.62 21.25
C PRO A 271 -6.99 -4.90 22.55
N ILE A 272 -6.69 -3.60 22.47
CA ILE A 272 -6.36 -2.78 23.65
C ILE A 272 -7.23 -1.53 23.79
N GLY A 273 -7.96 -1.13 22.74
CA GLY A 273 -8.87 0.00 22.83
C GLY A 273 -9.60 0.30 21.53
N LYS A 274 -10.70 1.05 21.66
CA LYS A 274 -11.55 1.50 20.57
C LYS A 274 -11.91 2.96 20.81
N TYR A 275 -11.70 3.82 19.83
CA TYR A 275 -11.80 5.27 19.99
C TYR A 275 -12.65 5.89 18.89
N PRO A 276 -13.46 6.93 19.18
CA PRO A 276 -14.21 7.64 18.14
C PRO A 276 -13.31 8.20 17.04
N THR A 277 -13.80 8.18 15.80
CA THR A 277 -13.19 8.86 14.65
C THR A 277 -14.27 9.53 13.80
N GLY A 278 -13.87 10.26 12.77
CA GLY A 278 -14.80 10.80 11.77
C GLY A 278 -15.35 9.72 10.83
N LYS A 279 -16.53 9.98 10.25
CA LYS A 279 -17.10 9.10 9.21
C LYS A 279 -16.16 9.01 8.00
N GLY A 280 -15.94 7.80 7.49
CA GLY A 280 -15.14 7.58 6.28
C GLY A 280 -13.62 7.58 6.50
N SER A 281 -13.14 7.45 7.76
CA SER A 281 -11.73 7.29 8.05
C SER A 281 -11.14 6.12 7.27
N ASN A 282 -10.05 6.36 6.53
CA ASN A 282 -9.52 5.39 5.59
C ASN A 282 -7.98 5.35 5.47
N TRP A 283 -7.28 6.12 6.30
CA TRP A 283 -5.83 6.16 6.38
C TRP A 283 -5.40 6.35 7.82
N VAL A 284 -4.27 5.76 8.17
CA VAL A 284 -3.62 5.94 9.47
C VAL A 284 -2.14 6.20 9.20
N GLU A 285 -1.57 7.21 9.87
CA GLU A 285 -0.14 7.43 9.92
C GLU A 285 0.25 7.63 11.38
N ILE A 286 1.35 7.00 11.81
CA ILE A 286 1.88 7.14 13.17
C ILE A 286 3.21 7.87 13.05
N VAL A 287 3.24 9.10 13.55
CA VAL A 287 4.44 9.93 13.59
C VAL A 287 5.07 9.89 14.98
N SER A 288 6.36 9.63 15.04
CA SER A 288 7.15 9.81 16.26
C SER A 288 7.83 11.17 16.21
N PHE A 289 7.81 11.86 17.34
CA PHE A 289 8.61 13.06 17.57
C PHE A 289 9.74 12.68 18.52
N ASP A 290 10.97 13.07 18.18
CA ASP A 290 12.11 12.99 19.11
C ASP A 290 11.99 14.06 20.20
#